data_AF-A0A8X6M6A1-F1
#
_entry.id   AF-A0A8X6M6A1-F1
#
_cell.length_a   1.000
_cell.length_b   1.000
_cell.length_c   1.000
_cell.angle_alpha   90.00
_cell.angle_beta   90.00
_cell.angle_gamma   90.00
#
_symmetry.space_group_name_H-M   'P 1'
#
loop_
_entity.id
_entity.type
_entity.pdbx_description
1 polymer ?
#
loop_
_entity_poly.entity_id
_entity_poly.type
_entity_poly.pdbx_seq_one_letter_code
_entity_poly.pdbx_strand_id
1 'polypeptide(L)'
;MLQNRGKLKLLWDSPLSYDVVKSFLKWWNEVDRLAGIEILRYFEINVTTQMHTFVVECKVAYATSVFLRSVTSHGVKIVLVRAKSRDAPLT
;
A
#
# COMPACT_ATOMS: atom_id res chain seq x y z
N MET A 1 -8.94 4.09 -7.94
CA MET A 1 -10.40 4.31 -8.09
C MET A 1 -10.81 5.77 -7.86
N LEU A 2 -10.41 6.42 -6.76
CA LEU A 2 -10.61 7.87 -6.57
C LEU A 2 -9.56 8.75 -7.27
N GLN A 3 -8.30 8.32 -7.34
CA GLN A 3 -7.21 9.14 -7.93
C GLN A 3 -7.46 9.58 -9.38
N ASN A 4 -8.07 8.72 -10.21
CA ASN A 4 -8.41 9.08 -11.59
C ASN A 4 -9.56 10.12 -11.69
N ARG A 5 -10.33 10.30 -10.62
CA ARG A 5 -11.46 11.24 -10.55
C ARG A 5 -11.03 12.64 -10.16
N GLY A 6 -9.85 12.84 -9.56
CA GLY A 6 -9.26 14.17 -9.38
C GLY A 6 -8.98 14.90 -10.71
N LYS A 7 -9.01 14.17 -11.84
CA LYS A 7 -8.97 14.73 -13.19
C LYS A 7 -10.33 15.24 -13.69
N LEU A 8 -11.43 14.87 -13.03
CA LEU A 8 -12.72 15.48 -13.29
C LEU A 8 -12.69 16.84 -12.60
N LYS A 9 -12.95 17.91 -13.35
CA LYS A 9 -13.06 19.29 -12.83
C LYS A 9 -14.34 19.47 -12.01
N LEU A 10 -14.58 18.58 -11.06
CA LEU A 10 -15.69 18.67 -10.13
C LEU A 10 -15.32 19.70 -9.06
N LEU A 11 -16.30 20.50 -8.64
CA LEU A 11 -16.14 21.29 -7.43
C LEU A 11 -16.06 20.33 -6.24
N TRP A 12 -15.37 20.75 -5.19
CA TRP A 12 -15.18 19.94 -3.98
C TRP A 12 -16.50 19.40 -3.40
N ASP A 13 -17.56 20.19 -3.46
CA ASP A 13 -18.89 19.85 -2.91
C ASP A 13 -19.86 19.28 -3.95
N SER A 14 -19.41 19.01 -5.18
CA SER A 14 -20.28 18.42 -6.19
C SER A 14 -20.67 16.98 -5.81
N PRO A 15 -21.95 16.59 -5.95
CA PRO A 15 -22.35 15.22 -5.69
C PRO A 15 -21.63 14.25 -6.63
N LEU A 16 -21.12 13.15 -6.07
CA LEU A 16 -20.49 12.08 -6.84
C LEU A 16 -21.56 11.26 -7.56
N SER A 17 -21.23 10.77 -8.76
CA SER A 17 -22.16 9.89 -9.48
C SER A 17 -22.36 8.57 -8.74
N TYR A 18 -23.53 7.96 -8.94
CA TYR A 18 -23.90 6.69 -8.30
C TYR A 18 -22.84 5.60 -8.49
N ASP A 19 -22.27 5.47 -9.70
CA ASP A 19 -21.26 4.46 -10.01
C ASP A 19 -19.97 4.65 -9.20
N VAL A 20 -19.61 5.90 -8.88
CA VAL A 20 -18.44 6.21 -8.04
C VAL A 20 -18.69 5.77 -6.61
N VAL A 21 -19.84 6.15 -6.06
CA VAL A 21 -20.24 5.80 -4.70
C VAL A 21 -20.31 4.28 -4.55
N LYS A 22 -20.96 3.59 -5.49
CA LYS A 22 -21.06 2.12 -5.51
C LYS A 22 -19.69 1.44 -5.54
N SER A 23 -18.79 1.93 -6.40
CA SER A 23 -17.44 1.38 -6.54
C SER A 23 -16.60 1.60 -5.28
N PHE A 24 -16.70 2.79 -4.69
CA PHE A 24 -16.01 3.12 -3.45
C PHE A 24 -16.50 2.27 -2.29
N LEU A 25 -17.82 2.16 -2.10
CA LEU A 25 -18.40 1.34 -1.03
C LEU A 25 -18.02 -0.14 -1.16
N LYS A 26 -17.97 -0.67 -2.39
CA LYS A 26 -17.47 -2.03 -2.62
C LYS A 26 -16.04 -2.20 -2.11
N TRP A 27 -15.14 -1.29 -2.47
CA TRP A 27 -13.76 -1.31 -2.00
C TRP A 27 -13.66 -1.09 -0.48
N TRP A 28 -14.45 -0.16 0.06
CA TRP A 28 -14.46 0.17 1.48
C TRP A 28 -14.88 -1.03 2.34
N ASN A 29 -15.87 -1.80 1.90
CA ASN A 29 -16.27 -3.03 2.60
C ASN A 29 -15.17 -4.10 2.61
N GLU A 30 -14.18 -4.03 1.71
CA GLU A 30 -13.01 -4.91 1.75
C GLU A 30 -11.95 -4.42 2.76
N VAL A 31 -11.97 -3.14 3.15
CA VAL A 31 -11.03 -2.55 4.12
C VAL A 31 -11.16 -3.20 5.50
N ASP A 32 -12.37 -3.60 5.90
CA ASP A 32 -12.58 -4.31 7.17
C ASP A 32 -11.76 -5.61 7.26
N ARG A 33 -11.44 -6.23 6.11
CA ARG A 33 -10.59 -7.43 6.07
C ARG A 33 -9.15 -7.13 6.47
N LEU A 34 -8.71 -5.87 6.36
CA LEU A 34 -7.38 -5.43 6.79
C LEU A 34 -7.26 -5.37 8.31
N ALA A 35 -8.37 -5.25 9.05
CA ALA A 35 -8.35 -5.21 10.51
C ALA A 35 -7.82 -6.51 11.12
N GLY A 36 -7.99 -7.64 10.44
CA GLY A 36 -7.44 -8.94 10.85
C GLY A 36 -5.99 -9.18 10.43
N ILE A 37 -5.34 -8.24 9.73
CA ILE A 37 -3.95 -8.39 9.31
C ILE A 37 -3.03 -7.92 10.45
N GLU A 38 -2.34 -8.87 11.06
CA GLU A 38 -1.30 -8.58 12.02
C GLU A 38 0.06 -8.43 11.34
N ILE A 39 0.74 -7.31 11.59
CA ILE A 39 2.11 -7.08 11.12
C ILE A 39 3.05 -7.31 12.29
N LEU A 40 3.82 -8.40 12.22
CA LEU A 40 4.85 -8.69 13.21
C LEU A 40 5.91 -7.59 13.19
N ARG A 41 6.09 -6.86 14.29
CA ARG A 41 7.09 -5.78 14.40
C ARG A 41 8.46 -6.27 14.86
N TYR A 42 8.53 -7.45 15.47
CA TYR A 42 9.78 -8.04 15.94
C TYR A 42 10.40 -8.94 14.87
N PHE A 43 11.67 -8.67 14.56
CA PHE A 43 12.47 -9.52 13.71
C PHE A 43 13.91 -9.56 14.23
N GLU A 44 14.39 -10.76 14.53
CA GLU A 44 15.78 -10.96 14.91
C GLU A 44 16.66 -10.89 13.65
N ILE A 45 17.64 -9.99 13.67
CA ILE A 45 18.58 -9.79 12.57
C ILE A 45 19.84 -10.59 12.88
N ASN A 46 20.25 -11.43 11.93
CA ASN A 46 21.48 -12.22 11.98
C ASN A 46 22.27 -12.07 10.67
N VAL A 47 23.40 -12.78 10.57
CA VAL A 47 24.31 -12.70 9.42
C VAL A 47 23.69 -13.17 8.10
N THR A 48 22.62 -13.97 8.12
CA THR A 48 21.92 -14.44 6.91
C THR A 48 20.72 -13.58 6.56
N THR A 49 20.42 -12.56 7.37
CA THR A 49 19.30 -11.65 7.15
C THR A 49 19.62 -10.69 6.02
N GLN A 50 18.70 -10.59 5.07
CA GLN A 50 18.78 -9.70 3.93
C GLN A 50 17.69 -8.64 4.03
N MET A 51 18.05 -7.40 3.72
CA MET A 51 17.09 -6.33 3.52
C MET A 51 16.77 -6.20 2.04
N HIS A 52 15.48 -6.29 1.73
CA HIS A 52 14.97 -6.16 0.37
C HIS A 52 14.10 -4.92 0.29
N THR A 53 14.30 -4.13 -0.76
CA THR A 53 13.52 -2.93 -1.03
C THR A 53 12.86 -3.06 -2.39
N PHE A 54 11.54 -2.93 -2.43
CA PHE A 54 10.81 -2.76 -3.68
C PHE A 54 10.44 -1.30 -3.84
N VAL A 55 10.63 -0.79 -5.06
CA VAL A 55 10.20 0.54 -5.45
C VAL A 55 9.35 0.39 -6.69
N VAL A 56 8.16 1.00 -6.65
CA VAL A 56 7.28 1.13 -7.80
C VAL A 56 7.16 2.62 -8.08
N GLU A 57 7.57 3.02 -9.26
CA GLU A 57 7.40 4.36 -9.77
C GLU A 57 6.45 4.32 -10.97
N CYS A 58 5.49 5.24 -10.98
CA CYS A 58 4.69 5.53 -12.15
C CYS A 58 4.54 7.03 -12.30
N LYS A 59 4.04 7.47 -13.46
CA LYS A 59 3.85 8.90 -13.77
C LYS A 59 3.04 9.69 -12.73
N VAL A 60 2.22 9.01 -11.93
CA VAL A 60 1.27 9.65 -11.01
C VAL A 60 1.57 9.36 -9.53
N ALA A 61 2.48 8.44 -9.23
CA ALA A 61 2.77 8.04 -7.85
C ALA A 61 4.07 7.25 -7.75
N TYR A 62 4.64 7.29 -6.55
CA TYR A 62 5.79 6.49 -6.12
C TYR A 62 5.39 5.70 -4.88
N ALA A 63 5.79 4.44 -4.83
CA ALA A 63 5.62 3.60 -3.67
C ALA A 63 6.91 2.83 -3.39
N THR A 64 7.21 2.61 -2.11
CA THR A 64 8.32 1.77 -1.69
C THR A 64 7.91 0.91 -0.50
N SER A 65 8.43 -0.31 -0.46
CA SER A 65 8.35 -1.20 0.69
C SER A 65 9.72 -1.79 0.99
N VAL A 66 9.99 -1.94 2.29
CA VAL A 66 11.21 -2.53 2.82
C VAL A 66 10.80 -3.70 3.70
N PHE A 67 11.38 -4.87 3.43
CA PHE A 67 11.17 -6.07 4.23
C PHE A 67 12.51 -6.75 4.53
N LEU A 68 12.56 -7.37 5.70
CA LEU A 68 13.66 -8.25 6.08
C LEU A 68 13.28 -9.68 5.72
N ARG A 69 14.25 -10.41 5.18
CA ARG A 69 14.13 -11.81 4.83
C ARG A 69 15.26 -12.58 5.50
N SER A 70 14.93 -13.63 6.24
CA SER A 70 15.91 -14.57 6.78
C SER A 70 15.57 -15.98 6.33
N VAL A 71 16.57 -16.74 5.91
CA VAL A 71 16.45 -18.17 5.67
C VAL A 71 16.91 -18.87 6.94
N THR A 72 16.06 -19.74 7.47
CA THR A 72 16.30 -20.52 8.69
C THR A 72 16.14 -22.01 8.38
N SER A 73 16.54 -22.87 9.31
CA SER A 73 16.25 -24.32 9.25
C SER A 73 14.75 -24.62 9.15
N HIS A 74 13.90 -23.72 9.66
CA HIS A 74 12.45 -23.83 9.65
C HIS A 74 11.77 -23.16 8.43
N GLY A 75 12.57 -22.69 7.47
CA GLY A 75 12.09 -22.05 6.25
C GLY A 75 12.40 -20.56 6.17
N VAL A 76 11.67 -19.84 5.32
CA VAL A 76 11.90 -18.42 5.03
C VAL A 76 10.96 -17.57 5.88
N LYS A 77 11.53 -16.70 6.71
CA LYS A 77 10.78 -15.68 7.46
C LYS A 77 10.91 -14.33 6.75
N ILE A 78 9.79 -13.66 6.55
CA ILE A 78 9.73 -12.33 5.95
C ILE A 78 8.95 -11.41 6.88
N VAL A 79 9.48 -10.21 7.15
CA VAL A 79 8.78 -9.18 7.91
C VAL A 79 8.84 -7.84 7.18
N LEU A 80 7.67 -7.22 7.03
CA LEU A 80 7.56 -5.85 6.55
C LEU A 80 8.06 -4.88 7.62
N VAL A 81 9.11 -4.13 7.28
CA VAL A 81 9.66 -3.08 8.17
C VAL A 81 8.90 -1.78 7.97
N ARG A 82 8.73 -1.39 6.69
CA ARG A 82 8.06 -0.15 6.34
C ARG A 82 7.51 -0.22 4.93
N ALA A 83 6.37 0.42 4.70
CA ALA A 83 5.91 0.79 3.38
C ALA A 83 5.52 2.27 3.38
N LYS A 84 5.75 2.94 2.26
CA LYS A 84 5.28 4.31 2.01
C LYS A 84 4.86 4.46 0.56
N SER A 85 3.84 5.27 0.34
CA SER A 85 3.44 5.74 -0.98
C SER A 85 3.28 7.26 -0.96
N ARG A 86 3.42 7.87 -2.13
CA ARG A 86 3.22 9.30 -2.35
C ARG A 86 2.74 9.53 -3.78
N ASP A 87 1.76 10.40 -3.96
CA ASP A 87 1.42 10.89 -5.30
C ASP A 87 2.58 11.70 -5.89
N ALA A 88 2.76 11.61 -7.20
CA ALA A 88 3.78 12.39 -7.89
C ALA A 88 3.47 13.89 -7.78
N PRO A 89 4.49 14.77 -7.70
CA PRO A 89 4.27 16.20 -7.76
C PRO A 89 3.47 16.56 -9.02
N LEU A 90 2.50 17.48 -8.87
CA LEU A 90 1.84 18.08 -10.02
C LEU A 90 2.89 18.90 -10.79
N THR A 91 3.26 18.44 -11.98
CA THR A 91 4.01 19.21 -12.98
C THR A 91 3.08 20.06 -13.81
#